data_AF-A0A563VYU9-F1
#
_entry.id   AF-A0A563VYU9-F1
#
_cell.length_a   1.000
_cell.length_b   1.000
_cell.length_c   1.000
_cell.angle_alpha   90.00
_cell.angle_beta   90.00
_cell.angle_gamma   90.00
#
_symmetry.space_group_name_H-M   'P 1'
#
loop_
_entity.id
_entity.type
_entity.pdbx_description
1 polymer ?
#
loop_
_entity_poly.entity_id
_entity_poly.type
_entity_poly.pdbx_seq_one_letter_code
_entity_poly.pdbx_strand_id
1 'polypeptide(L)'
;MNNQKITLNGDDVLSVNSEDNILISHHTYTVEELLNAIGDQINYRKKEKWCVEGVPCKMLAPNQSWQKGKVKISIEFIPDEIESPLDELRKEI
;
A
#
# COMPACT_ATOMS: atom_id res chain seq x y z
N MET A 1 -2.64 11.69 16.78
CA MET A 1 -2.69 10.21 16.74
C MET A 1 -2.07 9.82 15.41
N ASN A 2 -0.94 9.10 15.43
CA ASN A 2 -0.22 8.70 14.22
C ASN A 2 -0.50 7.22 13.99
N ASN A 3 -1.43 6.88 13.10
CA ASN A 3 -1.49 5.50 12.59
C ASN A 3 -0.23 5.29 11.76
N GLN A 4 0.61 4.37 12.21
CA GLN A 4 1.81 3.99 11.48
C GLN A 4 1.38 3.27 10.20
N LYS A 5 1.64 3.90 9.06
CA LYS A 5 1.41 3.29 7.75
C LYS A 5 2.49 2.25 7.49
N ILE A 6 2.07 1.06 7.10
CA ILE A 6 2.97 -0.04 6.78
C ILE A 6 2.98 -0.19 5.26
N THR A 7 4.12 0.04 4.61
CA THR A 7 4.28 -0.30 3.20
C THR A 7 4.39 -1.81 3.08
N LEU A 8 3.51 -2.40 2.26
CA LEU A 8 3.50 -3.84 2.05
C LEU A 8 4.47 -4.28 0.95
N ASN A 9 4.98 -5.49 1.09
CA ASN A 9 5.81 -6.21 0.14
C ASN A 9 4.99 -7.24 -0.63
N GLY A 10 5.54 -7.78 -1.72
CA GLY A 10 4.82 -8.69 -2.62
C GLY A 10 4.24 -9.95 -1.95
N ASP A 11 4.97 -10.50 -0.97
CA ASP A 11 4.59 -11.73 -0.26
C ASP A 11 3.52 -11.53 0.83
N ASP A 12 3.22 -10.27 1.19
CA ASP A 12 2.21 -9.99 2.20
C ASP A 12 0.83 -10.41 1.69
N VAL A 13 0.05 -11.07 2.56
CA VAL A 13 -1.29 -11.57 2.23
C VAL A 13 -2.33 -10.59 2.75
N LEU A 14 -3.24 -10.20 1.87
CA LEU A 14 -4.38 -9.35 2.17
C LEU A 14 -5.65 -10.19 2.16
N SER A 15 -6.54 -9.92 3.09
CA SER A 15 -7.92 -10.39 3.06
C SER A 15 -8.85 -9.19 3.10
N VAL A 16 -9.72 -9.05 2.11
CA VAL A 16 -10.68 -7.94 1.99
C VAL A 16 -12.10 -8.47 1.85
N ASN A 17 -13.12 -7.65 2.09
CA ASN A 17 -14.50 -8.07 1.83
C ASN A 17 -14.70 -8.26 0.31
N SER A 18 -15.55 -9.21 -0.06
CA SER A 18 -15.82 -9.50 -1.47
C SER A 18 -16.41 -8.33 -2.25
N GLU A 19 -17.11 -7.42 -1.56
CA GLU A 19 -17.69 -6.21 -2.15
C GLU A 19 -16.67 -5.09 -2.37
N ASP A 20 -15.54 -5.13 -1.66
CA ASP A 20 -14.44 -4.17 -1.78
C ASP A 20 -13.36 -4.65 -2.78
N ASN A 21 -13.50 -5.86 -3.31
CA ASN A 21 -12.62 -6.40 -4.34
C ASN A 21 -12.66 -5.54 -5.61
N ILE A 22 -11.48 -5.07 -6.04
CA ILE A 22 -11.38 -4.19 -7.21
C ILE A 22 -11.07 -4.94 -8.52
N LEU A 23 -10.16 -5.90 -8.49
CA LEU A 23 -9.59 -6.52 -9.70
C LEU A 23 -9.44 -8.05 -9.59
N ILE A 24 -9.51 -8.60 -8.38
CA ILE A 24 -9.34 -10.01 -8.08
C ILE A 24 -10.67 -10.56 -7.58
N SER A 25 -11.09 -11.73 -8.05
CA SER A 25 -12.41 -12.28 -7.76
C SER A 25 -12.51 -12.95 -6.38
N HIS A 26 -11.41 -13.50 -5.87
CA HIS A 26 -11.31 -14.06 -4.52
C HIS A 26 -10.92 -13.00 -3.49
N HIS A 27 -11.17 -13.29 -2.21
CA HIS A 27 -11.07 -12.31 -1.12
C HIS A 27 -9.71 -12.33 -0.38
N THR A 28 -8.86 -13.33 -0.65
CA THR A 28 -7.54 -13.46 0.00
C THR A 28 -6.45 -13.61 -1.06
N TYR A 29 -5.58 -12.62 -1.21
CA TYR A 29 -4.56 -12.60 -2.26
C TYR A 29 -3.27 -11.95 -1.75
N THR A 30 -2.16 -12.24 -2.43
CA THR A 30 -0.90 -11.54 -2.12
C THR A 30 -0.92 -10.13 -2.71
N VAL A 31 -0.09 -9.25 -2.15
CA VAL A 31 0.12 -7.91 -2.70
C VAL A 31 0.71 -8.00 -4.10
N GLU A 32 1.57 -8.98 -4.38
CA GLU A 32 2.08 -9.22 -5.73
C GLU A 32 0.95 -9.55 -6.72
N GLU A 33 0.00 -10.40 -6.32
CA GLU A 33 -1.15 -10.72 -7.16
C GLU A 33 -1.97 -9.47 -7.49
N LEU A 34 -2.23 -8.62 -6.49
CA LEU A 34 -2.92 -7.35 -6.68
C LEU A 34 -2.14 -6.38 -7.58
N LEU A 35 -0.83 -6.21 -7.34
CA LEU A 35 0.02 -5.36 -8.17
C LEU A 35 0.12 -5.88 -9.60
N ASN A 36 0.05 -7.19 -9.80
CA ASN A 36 -0.02 -7.81 -11.12
C ASN A 36 -1.32 -7.49 -11.82
N ALA A 37 -2.47 -7.61 -11.14
CA ALA A 37 -3.77 -7.27 -11.68
C ALA A 37 -3.88 -5.78 -12.04
N ILE A 38 -3.37 -4.88 -11.20
CA ILE A 38 -3.25 -3.44 -11.51
C ILE A 38 -2.30 -3.22 -12.70
N GLY A 39 -1.19 -3.96 -12.70
CA GLY A 39 -0.17 -3.98 -13.75
C GLY A 39 -0.74 -4.30 -15.14
N ASP A 40 -1.75 -5.15 -15.20
CA ASP A 40 -2.39 -5.57 -16.44
C ASP A 40 -3.40 -4.53 -16.96
N GLN A 41 -3.87 -3.62 -16.09
CA GLN A 41 -4.67 -2.45 -16.48
C GLN A 41 -3.81 -1.27 -16.97
N ILE A 42 -2.51 -1.28 -16.69
CA ILE A 42 -1.55 -0.32 -17.24
C ILE A 42 -0.84 -0.90 -18.46
N ASN A 43 -0.12 -0.06 -19.20
CA ASN A 43 0.66 -0.52 -20.35
C ASN A 43 1.66 -1.60 -19.92
N TYR A 44 1.59 -2.80 -20.50
CA TYR A 44 2.41 -3.96 -20.11
C TYR A 44 3.92 -3.65 -20.06
N ARG A 45 4.43 -2.78 -20.94
CA ARG A 45 5.85 -2.39 -20.97
C ARG A 45 6.26 -1.48 -19.82
N LYS A 46 5.29 -0.94 -19.10
CA LYS A 46 5.47 -0.01 -17.98
C LYS A 46 5.21 -0.67 -16.63
N LYS A 47 4.63 -1.87 -16.57
CA LYS A 47 4.32 -2.63 -15.36
C LYS A 47 5.52 -2.73 -14.42
N GLU A 48 6.62 -3.27 -14.92
CA GLU A 48 7.87 -3.44 -14.14
C GLU A 48 8.34 -2.11 -13.52
N LYS A 49 8.31 -1.03 -14.31
CA LYS A 49 8.77 0.28 -13.84
C LYS A 49 7.84 0.91 -12.80
N TRP A 50 6.53 0.70 -12.90
CA TRP A 50 5.59 1.30 -11.96
C TRP A 50 5.34 0.45 -10.72
N CYS A 51 5.44 -0.88 -10.81
CA CYS A 51 5.13 -1.79 -9.71
C CYS A 51 6.38 -2.29 -8.96
N VAL A 52 7.55 -2.30 -9.59
CA VAL A 52 8.79 -2.87 -9.02
C VAL A 52 9.89 -1.81 -8.87
N GLU A 53 10.41 -1.27 -9.99
CA GLU A 53 11.66 -0.48 -10.01
C GLU A 53 11.50 1.01 -9.62
N GLY A 54 10.33 1.58 -9.89
CA GLY A 54 10.06 3.02 -9.86
C GLY A 54 10.50 3.79 -11.12
N VAL A 55 9.65 4.72 -11.54
CA VAL A 55 9.87 5.60 -12.69
C VAL A 55 10.63 6.86 -12.26
N PRO A 56 11.76 7.21 -12.88
CA PRO A 56 12.44 8.47 -12.62
C PRO A 56 11.53 9.68 -12.85
N CYS A 57 11.47 10.59 -11.87
CA CYS A 57 10.62 11.77 -11.92
C CYS A 57 11.28 12.97 -11.23
N LYS A 58 10.60 14.11 -11.29
CA LYS A 58 10.87 15.24 -10.40
C LYS A 58 9.59 15.55 -9.62
N MET A 59 9.70 15.73 -8.32
CA MET A 59 8.61 16.12 -7.43
C MET A 59 8.76 17.61 -7.06
N LEU A 60 7.64 18.33 -7.01
CA LEU A 60 7.55 19.67 -6.45
C LEU A 60 6.38 19.69 -5.45
N ALA A 61 6.69 19.83 -4.17
CA ALA A 61 5.69 20.02 -3.12
C ALA A 61 5.50 21.53 -2.84
N PRO A 62 4.37 21.95 -2.25
CA PRO A 62 4.17 23.34 -1.83
C PRO A 62 5.34 23.85 -0.99
N ASN A 63 5.84 25.05 -1.32
CA ASN A 63 6.98 25.70 -0.65
C ASN A 63 8.31 24.91 -0.69
N GLN A 64 8.45 23.94 -1.59
CA GLN A 64 9.70 23.22 -1.81
C GLN A 64 10.26 23.50 -3.22
N SER A 65 11.54 23.15 -3.43
CA SER A 65 12.16 23.17 -4.76
C SER A 65 11.96 21.83 -5.47
N TRP A 66 12.17 21.80 -6.80
CA TRP A 66 12.15 20.56 -7.57
C TRP A 66 13.18 19.55 -7.06
N GLN A 67 12.75 18.33 -6.76
CA GLN A 67 13.61 17.23 -6.31
C GLN A 67 13.56 16.08 -7.33
N LYS A 68 14.72 15.57 -7.75
CA LYS A 68 14.79 14.35 -8.56
C LYS A 68 14.56 13.13 -7.68
N GLY A 69 13.79 12.16 -8.17
CA GLY A 69 13.52 10.92 -7.46
C GLY A 69 12.94 9.85 -8.37
N LYS A 70 12.26 8.89 -7.77
CA LYS A 70 11.44 7.90 -8.46
C LYS A 70 10.05 7.85 -7.86
N VAL A 71 9.07 7.48 -8.67
CA VAL A 71 7.70 7.21 -8.24
C VAL A 71 7.32 5.78 -8.61
N LYS A 72 6.66 5.06 -7.70
CA LYS A 72 6.11 3.72 -7.92
C LYS A 72 4.76 3.57 -7.25
N ILE A 73 3.98 2.60 -7.68
CA ILE A 73 2.75 2.16 -7.03
C ILE A 73 3.15 1.22 -5.89
N SER A 74 2.60 1.47 -4.71
CA SER A 74 2.76 0.63 -3.52
C SER A 74 1.45 0.58 -2.76
N ILE A 75 1.21 -0.54 -2.07
CA ILE A 75 0.06 -0.69 -1.20
C ILE A 75 0.49 -0.35 0.23
N GLU A 76 -0.32 0.45 0.92
CA GLU A 76 -0.16 0.76 2.33
C GLU A 76 -1.22 0.01 3.13
N PHE A 77 -0.82 -0.63 4.23
CA PHE A 77 -1.72 -1.13 5.25
C PHE A 77 -1.80 -0.12 6.40
N ILE A 78 -3.03 0.18 6.81
CA ILE A 78 -3.32 1.08 7.92
C ILE A 78 -3.93 0.21 9.01
N PRO A 79 -3.16 -0.23 10.01
CA PRO A 79 -3.72 -0.97 11.13
C PRO A 79 -4.68 -0.06 11.90
N ASP A 80 -5.74 -0.68 12.43
CA ASP A 80 -6.52 -0.08 13.50
C ASP A 80 -5.61 0.22 14.70
N GLU A 81 -6.03 1.15 15.55
CA GLU A 81 -5.28 1.46 16.77
C GLU A 81 -5.02 0.15 17.54
N ILE A 82 -3.75 -0.14 17.79
CA ILE A 82 -3.38 -1.27 18.64
C ILE A 82 -3.93 -0.91 20.02
N GLU A 83 -5.00 -1.57 20.46
CA GLU A 83 -5.38 -1.53 21.87
C GLU A 83 -4.14 -1.99 22.65
N SER A 84 -3.56 -1.08 23.43
CA SER A 84 -2.42 -1.46 24.25
C SER A 84 -2.91 -2.49 25.25
N PRO A 85 -2.16 -3.57 25.54
CA PRO A 85 -2.49 -4.45 26.66
C PRO A 85 -2.65 -3.70 27.99
N LEU A 86 -2.10 -2.48 28.09
CA LEU A 86 -2.22 -1.59 29.24
C LEU A 86 -3.52 -0.76 29.25
N ASP A 87 -4.23 -0.66 28.14
CA ASP A 87 -5.52 0.05 28.08
C ASP A 87 -6.64 -0.77 28.75
N GLU A 88 -6.49 -2.09 28.87
CA GLU A 88 -7.34 -2.94 29.72
C GLU A 88 -7.14 -2.62 31.22
N LEU A 89 -5.90 -2.42 31.67
CA LEU A 89 -5.57 -2.11 33.07
C LEU A 89 -6.07 -0.73 33.53
N ARG A 90 -6.29 0.21 32.61
CA ARG A 90 -6.85 1.54 32.92
C ARG A 90 -8.36 1.52 33.14
N LYS A 91 -9.07 0.48 32.68
CA LYS A 91 -10.53 0.36 32.83
C LYS A 91 -10.95 -0.23 34.19
N GLU A 92 -10.01 -0.71 34.99
CA GLU A 92 -10.25 -1.32 36.31
C GLU A 92 -9.93 -0.42 37.52
N ILE A 93 -9.64 0.87 37.31
CA ILE A 93 -9.38 1.87 38.37
C ILE A 93 -10.45 2.95 38.37
#